data_AF-A0A8T4V8F1-F1
#
_entry.id   AF-A0A8T4V8F1-F1
#
_cell.length_a   1.000
_cell.length_b   1.000
_cell.length_c   1.000
_cell.angle_alpha   90.00
_cell.angle_beta   90.00
_cell.angle_gamma   90.00
#
_symmetry.space_group_name_H-M   'P 1'
#
loop_
_entity.id
_entity.type
_entity.pdbx_description
1 polymer ?
#
loop_
_entity_poly.entity_id
_entity_poly.type
_entity_poly.pdbx_seq_one_letter_code
_entity_poly.pdbx_strand_id
1 'polypeptide(L)'
;MPHQCVRCSKIYPTGCKELLTGCTCGGKFFFFVKDEQLKKVEELMQSLSFEEKTQMEKDIFEIMDQENSEDPVILDFESIRVTAPAIL
;
A
#
# COMPACT_ATOMS: atom_id res chain seq x y z
N MET A 1 -1.68 -2.92 -15.55
CA MET A 1 -2.31 -3.17 -14.25
C MET A 1 -2.16 -1.96 -13.34
N PRO A 2 -3.26 -1.45 -12.77
CA PRO A 2 -3.29 -0.24 -11.96
C PRO A 2 -2.62 -0.42 -10.58
N HIS A 3 -2.07 0.68 -10.07
CA HIS A 3 -1.40 0.75 -8.78
C HIS A 3 -2.10 1.78 -7.88
N GLN A 4 -2.55 1.39 -6.70
CA GLN A 4 -3.27 2.27 -5.79
C GLN A 4 -2.38 2.71 -4.63
N CYS A 5 -2.26 4.03 -4.40
CA CYS A 5 -1.53 4.56 -3.25
C CYS A 5 -2.25 4.18 -1.94
N VAL A 6 -1.53 3.56 -1.00
CA VAL A 6 -2.08 3.10 0.30
C VAL A 6 -2.60 4.29 1.13
N ARG A 7 -1.90 5.43 1.05
CA ARG A 7 -2.17 6.61 1.88
C ARG A 7 -3.41 7.40 1.44
N CYS A 8 -3.55 7.69 0.15
CA CYS A 8 -4.62 8.55 -0.37
C CYS A 8 -5.60 7.85 -1.34
N SER A 9 -5.43 6.55 -1.56
CA SER A 9 -6.26 5.74 -2.46
C SER A 9 -6.28 6.16 -3.94
N LYS A 10 -5.38 7.07 -4.36
CA LYS A 10 -5.27 7.47 -5.77
C LYS A 10 -4.69 6.32 -6.60
N ILE A 11 -5.30 6.07 -7.76
CA ILE A 11 -4.93 5.00 -8.69
C ILE A 11 -4.05 5.55 -9.82
N TYR A 12 -3.00 4.82 -10.16
CA TYR A 12 -2.02 5.15 -11.20
C TYR A 12 -1.92 4.03 -12.23
N PRO A 13 -1.73 4.35 -13.53
CA PRO A 13 -1.49 3.35 -14.56
C PRO A 13 -0.07 2.77 -14.45
N THR A 14 0.14 1.61 -15.07
CA THR A 14 1.49 1.01 -15.18
C THR A 14 2.45 1.95 -15.90
N GLY A 15 3.68 2.07 -15.40
CA GLY A 15 4.74 2.84 -16.03
C GLY A 15 4.66 4.36 -15.79
N CYS A 16 3.81 4.82 -14.87
CA CYS A 16 3.82 6.24 -14.50
C CYS A 16 5.03 6.58 -13.62
N LYS A 17 5.47 7.85 -13.68
CA LYS A 17 6.64 8.35 -12.95
C LYS A 17 6.47 8.24 -11.44
N GLU A 18 5.25 8.38 -10.95
CA GLU A 18 4.90 8.34 -9.52
C GLU A 18 5.18 6.99 -8.88
N LEU A 19 5.26 5.90 -9.67
CA LEU A 19 5.72 4.60 -9.18
C LEU A 19 7.23 4.57 -8.90
N LEU A 20 8.00 5.52 -9.44
CA LEU A 20 9.44 5.66 -9.20
C LEU A 20 9.73 6.77 -8.19
N THR A 21 8.93 7.84 -8.17
CA THR A 21 9.20 9.04 -7.36
C THR A 21 8.27 9.21 -6.17
N GLY A 22 7.29 8.32 -5.99
CA GLY A 22 6.25 8.45 -4.97
C GLY A 22 5.01 9.22 -5.46
N CYS A 23 3.92 9.05 -4.72
CA CYS A 23 2.62 9.65 -5.00
C CYS A 23 2.66 11.17 -4.77
N THR A 24 1.80 11.92 -5.47
CA THR A 24 1.65 13.37 -5.29
C THR A 24 1.24 13.80 -3.88
N CYS A 25 0.75 12.88 -3.04
CA CYS A 25 0.45 13.13 -1.62
C CYS A 25 1.65 12.89 -0.67
N GLY A 26 2.81 12.47 -1.21
CA GLY A 26 3.99 12.08 -0.44
C GLY A 26 3.98 10.62 0.04
N GLY A 27 2.96 9.83 -0.31
CA GLY A 27 2.94 8.39 -0.02
C GLY A 27 3.88 7.59 -0.93
N LYS A 28 4.55 6.58 -0.37
CA LYS A 28 5.55 5.75 -1.08
C LYS A 28 5.09 4.31 -1.31
N PHE A 29 4.01 3.90 -0.66
CA PHE A 29 3.47 2.56 -0.80
C PHE A 29 2.33 2.52 -1.81
N PHE A 30 2.37 1.49 -2.65
CA PHE A 30 1.35 1.21 -3.64
C PHE A 30 0.93 -0.26 -3.59
N PHE A 31 -0.38 -0.52 -3.66
CA PHE A 31 -0.88 -1.85 -3.98
C PHE A 31 -0.88 -2.06 -5.47
N PHE A 32 -0.29 -3.17 -5.90
CA PHE A 32 -0.57 -3.74 -7.21
C PHE A 32 -1.94 -4.41 -7.16
N VAL A 33 -2.82 -4.06 -8.10
CA VAL A 33 -4.19 -4.60 -8.12
C VAL A 33 -4.52 -5.11 -9.51
N LYS A 34 -4.91 -6.38 -9.62
CA LYS A 34 -5.56 -6.91 -10.84
C LYS A 34 -6.94 -6.27 -10.96
N ASP A 35 -7.37 -5.92 -12.17
CA ASP A 35 -8.61 -5.15 -12.40
C ASP A 35 -9.85 -5.79 -11.72
N GLU A 36 -9.88 -7.11 -11.64
CA GLU A 36 -10.95 -7.90 -11.01
C GLU A 36 -11.01 -7.76 -9.48
N GLN A 37 -9.93 -7.29 -8.84
CA GLN A 37 -9.79 -7.16 -7.39
C GLN A 37 -9.81 -5.72 -6.89
N LEU A 38 -9.90 -4.72 -7.79
CA LEU A 38 -9.91 -3.29 -7.46
C LEU A 38 -10.95 -2.94 -6.39
N LYS A 39 -12.18 -3.44 -6.54
CA LYS A 39 -13.26 -3.20 -5.56
C LYS A 39 -12.91 -3.70 -4.15
N LYS A 40 -12.30 -4.87 -4.04
CA LYS A 40 -11.92 -5.46 -2.74
C LYS A 40 -10.80 -4.66 -2.07
N VAL A 41 -9.84 -4.16 -2.86
CA VAL A 41 -8.75 -3.32 -2.35
C VAL A 41 -9.30 -1.96 -1.92
N GLU A 42 -10.20 -1.35 -2.69
CA GLU A 42 -10.86 -0.11 -2.31
C GLU A 42 -11.65 -0.25 -1.00
N GLU A 43 -12.44 -1.32 -0.85
CA GLU A 43 -13.20 -1.61 0.38
C GLU A 43 -12.27 -1.81 1.58
N LEU A 44 -11.19 -2.59 1.43
CA LEU A 44 -10.21 -2.79 2.49
C LEU A 44 -9.54 -1.47 2.88
N MET A 45 -9.12 -0.66 1.90
CA MET A 45 -8.48 0.63 2.15
C MET A 45 -9.39 1.66 2.79
N GLN A 46 -10.71 1.55 2.58
CA GLN A 46 -11.70 2.35 3.28
C GLN A 46 -11.93 1.87 4.72
N SER A 47 -11.77 0.57 4.99
CA SER A 47 -11.93 0.00 6.33
C SER A 47 -10.75 0.25 7.28
N LEU A 48 -9.55 0.50 6.74
CA LEU A 48 -8.35 0.75 7.56
C LEU A 48 -8.27 2.20 8.03
N SER A 49 -8.03 2.39 9.32
CA SER A 49 -7.74 3.68 9.93
C SER A 49 -6.37 4.22 9.49
N PHE A 50 -6.14 5.52 9.72
CA PHE A 50 -4.86 6.17 9.43
C PHE A 50 -3.70 5.57 10.25
N GLU A 51 -3.96 5.22 11.51
CA GLU A 51 -2.97 4.60 12.40
C GLU A 51 -2.60 3.21 11.92
N GLU A 52 -3.58 2.38 11.52
CA GLU A 52 -3.32 1.05 10.95
C GLU A 52 -2.48 1.15 9.66
N LYS A 53 -2.80 2.10 8.77
CA LYS A 53 -2.00 2.33 7.56
C LYS A 53 -0.57 2.74 7.90
N THR A 54 -0.39 3.62 8.89
CA THR A 54 0.94 4.06 9.34
C THR A 54 1.73 2.92 9.96
N GLN A 55 1.07 2.05 10.74
CA GLN A 55 1.71 0.89 11.34
C GLN A 55 2.15 -0.11 10.26
N MET A 56 1.29 -0.40 9.29
CA MET A 56 1.63 -1.26 8.14
C MET A 56 2.87 -0.75 7.39
N GLU A 57 2.98 0.57 7.15
CA GLU A 57 4.16 1.15 6.49
C GLU A 57 5.44 0.92 7.32
N LYS A 58 5.39 1.10 8.64
CA LYS A 58 6.54 0.87 9.54
C LYS A 58 6.96 -0.60 9.57
N ASP A 59 6.00 -1.51 9.74
CA ASP A 59 6.26 -2.95 9.83
C ASP A 59 6.96 -3.46 8.56
N ILE A 60 6.58 -2.95 7.39
CA ILE A 60 7.20 -3.33 6.12
C ILE A 60 8.65 -2.82 6.03
N PHE A 61 8.90 -1.57 6.41
CA PHE A 61 10.26 -1.03 6.41
C PHE A 61 11.18 -1.76 7.38
N GLU A 62 10.67 -2.16 8.54
CA GLU A 62 11.40 -2.97 9.52
C GLU A 62 11.75 -4.36 8.94
N ILE A 63 10.81 -5.05 8.29
CA ILE A 63 11.05 -6.36 7.66
C ILE A 63 12.09 -6.27 6.53
N MET A 64 12.10 -5.17 5.78
CA MET A 64 13.03 -4.97 4.67
C MET A 64 14.44 -4.55 5.12
N ASP A 65 14.67 -4.35 6.42
CA ASP A 65 15.90 -3.76 6.98
C ASP A 65 16.26 -2.44 6.29
N GLN A 66 15.22 -1.68 5.91
CA GLN A 66 15.31 -0.42 5.18
C GLN A 66 14.72 0.69 6.04
N GLU A 67 15.46 1.11 7.07
CA GLU A 67 15.07 2.28 7.85
C GLU A 67 15.10 3.54 6.98
N ASN A 68 13.95 4.22 6.86
CA ASN A 68 13.81 5.49 6.15
C ASN A 68 14.16 5.43 4.65
N SER A 69 13.94 4.29 3.98
CA SER A 69 14.09 4.23 2.53
C SER A 69 13.12 5.19 1.85
N GLU A 70 13.68 6.03 0.98
CA GLU A 70 12.90 6.99 0.22
C GLU A 70 12.21 6.35 -1.00
N ASP A 71 12.53 5.09 -1.29
CA ASP A 71 12.10 4.39 -2.49
C ASP A 71 10.68 3.83 -2.34
N PRO A 72 9.84 3.94 -3.38
CA PRO A 72 8.49 3.40 -3.33
C PRO A 72 8.48 1.87 -3.32
N VAL A 73 7.70 1.29 -2.40
CA VAL A 73 7.51 -0.15 -2.27
C VAL A 73 6.16 -0.54 -2.89
N ILE A 74 6.21 -1.46 -3.86
CA ILE A 74 5.02 -2.03 -4.49
C ILE A 74 4.75 -3.39 -3.84
N LEU A 75 3.60 -3.51 -3.19
CA LEU A 75 3.17 -4.75 -2.56
C LEU A 75 2.16 -5.45 -3.45
N ASP A 76 2.36 -6.76 -3.64
CA ASP A 76 1.33 -7.61 -4.22
C ASP A 76 0.24 -7.87 -3.18
N PHE A 77 -0.98 -7.45 -3.47
CA PHE A 77 -2.13 -7.68 -2.61
C PHE A 77 -2.38 -9.17 -2.34
N GLU A 78 -2.07 -10.06 -3.30
CA GLU A 78 -2.20 -11.52 -3.12
C GLU A 78 -1.25 -12.08 -2.04
N SER A 79 -0.22 -11.32 -1.65
CA SER A 79 0.75 -11.68 -0.61
C SER A 79 0.39 -11.16 0.78
N ILE A 80 -0.68 -10.36 0.92
CA ILE A 80 -1.06 -9.74 2.20
C ILE A 80 -2.19 -10.53 2.84
N ARG A 81 -1.95 -11.09 4.03
CA ARG A 81 -2.98 -11.70 4.88
C ARG A 81 -3.21 -10.82 6.10
N VAL A 82 -4.37 -10.16 6.15
CA VAL A 82 -4.80 -9.42 7.35
C VAL A 82 -5.36 -10.43 8.35
N THR A 83 -4.54 -10.83 9.31
CA THR A 83 -5.03 -11.46 10.54
C THR A 83 -5.44 -10.35 11.50
N ALA A 84 -6.74 -10.25 11.79
CA ALA A 84 -7.22 -9.40 12.87
C ALA A 84 -6.46 -9.75 14.17
N PRO A 85 -6.10 -8.76 15.01
CA PRO A 85 -5.44 -9.05 16.27
C PRO A 85 -6.33 -9.98 17.11
N ALA A 86 -5.73 -11.07 17.61
CA ALA A 86 -6.40 -11.95 18.54
C ALA A 86 -6.66 -11.17 19.84
N ILE A 87 -7.90 -10.75 20.05
CA ILE A 87 -8.35 -10.24 21.35
C ILE A 87 -8.45 -11.48 22.25
N LEU A 88 -7.50 -11.61 23.19
CA LEU A 88 -7.57 -12.56 24.32
C LEU A 88 -8.31 -11.92 25.50
#